data_AF-A0A1Z9E1U3-F1
#
_entry.id   AF-A0A1Z9E1U3-F1
#
_cell.length_a   1.000
_cell.length_b   1.000
_cell.length_c   1.000
_cell.angle_alpha   90.00
_cell.angle_beta   90.00
_cell.angle_gamma   90.00
#
_symmetry.space_group_name_H-M   'P 1'
#
loop_
_entity.id
_entity.type
_entity.pdbx_description
1 polymer ?
#
loop_
_entity_poly.entity_id
_entity_poly.type
_entity_poly.pdbx_seq_one_letter_code
_entity_poly.pdbx_strand_id
1 'polypeptide(L)'
;MKYILILIIVIFSLNILSEELIIDIFGKEEVKIYAIDDNNFFRIITTQSVFKTNTNIYGNSECAGTTEIYNKNIIFNIICELREGKNKGYYILKNNNTKSSKKDEVTELAVKVLFLGGSGRWKKLKGKSCNFVYFEHEEGASHAIVKCNIDDELFSFFKN
;
A
#
# COMPACT_ATOMS: atom_id res chain seq x y z
N MET A 1 46.95 -2.57 3.26
CA MET A 1 45.85 -2.29 2.31
C MET A 1 44.64 -3.21 2.49
N LYS A 2 44.81 -4.54 2.67
CA LYS A 2 43.70 -5.50 2.86
C LYS A 2 42.77 -5.16 4.05
N TYR A 3 43.32 -4.74 5.18
CA TYR A 3 42.55 -4.38 6.38
C TYR A 3 41.79 -3.05 6.27
N ILE A 4 42.31 -2.10 5.48
CA ILE A 4 41.64 -0.82 5.22
C ILE A 4 40.40 -1.04 4.34
N LEU A 5 40.50 -1.96 3.37
CA LEU A 5 39.37 -2.32 2.52
C LEU A 5 38.24 -2.98 3.32
N ILE A 6 38.59 -3.87 4.25
CA ILE A 6 37.63 -4.53 5.15
C ILE A 6 36.95 -3.51 6.07
N LEU A 7 37.70 -2.55 6.62
CA LEU A 7 37.15 -1.49 7.46
C LEU A 7 36.16 -0.60 6.70
N ILE A 8 36.48 -0.23 5.44
CA ILE A 8 35.58 0.52 4.56
C ILE A 8 34.28 -0.26 4.29
N ILE A 9 34.36 -1.57 4.03
CA ILE A 9 33.18 -2.42 3.76
C ILE A 9 32.29 -2.50 5.00
N VAL A 10 32.86 -2.65 6.19
CA VAL A 10 32.11 -2.68 7.45
C VAL A 10 31.42 -1.34 7.72
N ILE A 11 32.12 -0.21 7.54
CA ILE A 11 31.54 1.13 7.73
C ILE A 11 30.43 1.40 6.71
N PHE A 12 30.58 0.99 5.45
CA PHE A 12 29.52 1.11 4.45
C PHE A 12 28.31 0.23 4.77
N SER A 13 28.51 -0.97 5.34
CA SER A 13 27.42 -1.87 5.70
C SER A 13 26.56 -1.37 6.87
N LEU A 14 27.13 -0.55 7.77
CA LEU A 14 26.40 0.06 8.89
C LEU A 14 25.47 1.21 8.47
N ASN A 15 25.64 1.77 7.27
CA ASN A 15 24.80 2.85 6.74
C ASN A 15 23.56 2.34 5.96
N ILE A 16 23.29 1.04 5.98
CA ILE A 16 22.17 0.41 5.24
C ILE A 16 20.97 0.14 6.17
N LEU A 17 20.93 0.78 7.35
CA LEU A 17 19.73 0.74 8.17
C LEU A 17 18.63 1.54 7.44
N SER A 18 17.56 0.84 7.09
CA SER A 18 16.34 1.43 6.53
C SER A 18 15.24 1.20 7.54
N GLU A 19 14.61 2.28 8.01
CA GLU A 19 13.43 2.20 8.85
C GLU A 19 12.19 1.87 7.99
N GLU A 20 11.25 1.12 8.58
CA GLU A 20 10.02 0.70 7.92
C GLU A 20 8.85 1.56 8.38
N LEU A 21 8.34 2.44 7.50
CA LEU A 21 7.09 3.15 7.74
C LEU A 21 5.92 2.19 7.50
N ILE A 22 5.10 1.99 8.53
CA ILE A 22 3.92 1.13 8.48
C ILE A 22 2.68 2.01 8.56
N ILE A 23 1.72 1.78 7.66
CA ILE A 23 0.41 2.43 7.63
C ILE A 23 -0.65 1.35 7.75
N ASP A 24 -1.30 1.26 8.92
CA ASP A 24 -2.45 0.39 9.15
C ASP A 24 -3.71 1.15 8.77
N ILE A 25 -4.55 0.54 7.93
CA ILE A 25 -5.75 1.15 7.35
C ILE A 25 -6.94 0.26 7.65
N PHE A 26 -7.93 0.78 8.37
CA PHE A 26 -9.15 0.06 8.73
C PHE A 26 -10.34 0.78 8.12
N GLY A 27 -11.23 0.05 7.48
CA GLY A 27 -12.40 0.71 6.90
C GLY A 27 -13.50 -0.22 6.47
N LYS A 28 -14.40 0.37 5.69
CA LYS A 28 -15.51 -0.30 5.05
C LYS A 28 -15.40 -0.13 3.55
N GLU A 29 -15.68 -1.18 2.82
CA GLU A 29 -15.76 -1.15 1.37
C GLU A 29 -17.18 -1.33 0.86
N GLU A 30 -17.44 -0.69 -0.26
CA GLU A 30 -18.61 -0.92 -1.09
C GLU A 30 -18.11 -1.48 -2.43
N VAL A 31 -18.66 -2.64 -2.80
CA VAL A 31 -18.23 -3.39 -3.97
C VAL A 31 -19.43 -3.64 -4.86
N LYS A 32 -19.37 -3.13 -6.09
CA LYS A 32 -20.32 -3.49 -7.14
C LYS A 32 -19.70 -4.52 -8.06
N ILE A 33 -20.34 -5.68 -8.19
CA ILE A 33 -19.84 -6.82 -8.96
C ILE A 33 -20.66 -6.97 -10.25
N TYR A 34 -19.95 -7.11 -11.37
CA TYR A 34 -20.50 -7.51 -12.66
C TYR A 34 -19.92 -8.87 -13.02
N ALA A 35 -20.75 -9.92 -12.92
CA ALA A 35 -20.38 -11.26 -13.37
C ALA A 35 -20.52 -11.34 -14.90
N ILE A 36 -19.43 -11.66 -15.58
CA ILE A 36 -19.41 -11.84 -17.04
C ILE A 36 -19.65 -13.32 -17.34
N ASP A 37 -18.91 -14.19 -16.64
CA ASP A 37 -19.09 -15.64 -16.61
C ASP A 37 -18.47 -16.21 -15.31
N ASP A 38 -18.48 -17.54 -15.17
CA ASP A 38 -18.00 -18.26 -13.98
C ASP A 38 -16.56 -17.96 -13.56
N ASN A 39 -15.70 -17.43 -14.45
CA ASN A 39 -14.29 -17.14 -14.15
C ASN A 39 -13.92 -15.67 -14.34
N ASN A 40 -14.86 -14.84 -14.82
CA ASN A 40 -14.59 -13.47 -15.23
C ASN A 40 -15.55 -12.50 -14.54
N PHE A 41 -14.96 -11.59 -13.75
CA PHE A 41 -15.71 -10.61 -12.96
C PHE A 41 -15.06 -9.24 -13.08
N PHE A 42 -15.90 -8.20 -13.11
CA PHE A 42 -15.48 -6.82 -13.00
C PHE A 42 -16.05 -6.22 -11.73
N ARG A 43 -15.18 -5.68 -10.87
CA ARG A 43 -15.59 -5.04 -9.61
C ARG A 43 -15.27 -3.55 -9.66
N ILE A 44 -16.23 -2.75 -9.23
CA ILE A 44 -16.00 -1.34 -8.86
C ILE A 44 -15.94 -1.31 -7.34
N ILE A 45 -14.84 -0.79 -6.80
CA ILE A 45 -14.57 -0.75 -5.36
C ILE A 45 -14.43 0.70 -4.94
N THR A 46 -15.11 1.05 -3.85
CA THR A 46 -14.90 2.29 -3.11
C THR A 46 -14.72 1.97 -1.63
N THR A 47 -13.80 2.65 -0.96
CA THR A 47 -13.56 2.44 0.47
C THR A 47 -13.64 3.75 1.24
N GLN A 48 -14.15 3.67 2.47
CA GLN A 48 -14.02 4.72 3.47
C GLN A 48 -13.29 4.13 4.68
N SER A 49 -12.18 4.74 5.06
CA SER A 49 -11.27 4.16 6.03
C SER A 49 -10.65 5.23 6.93
N VAL A 50 -10.10 4.78 8.05
CA VAL A 50 -9.17 5.52 8.88
C VAL A 50 -7.81 4.85 8.81
N PHE A 51 -6.73 5.60 9.02
CA PHE A 51 -5.40 5.03 9.10
C PHE A 51 -4.64 5.53 10.33
N LYS A 52 -3.69 4.71 10.76
CA LYS A 52 -2.64 5.08 11.71
C LYS A 52 -1.29 4.63 11.18
N THR A 53 -0.24 5.31 11.58
CA THR A 53 1.13 4.88 11.28
C THR A 53 1.86 4.41 12.53
N ASN A 54 2.95 3.67 12.36
CA ASN A 54 3.86 3.34 13.47
C ASN A 54 4.61 4.56 14.04
N THR A 55 4.41 5.75 13.46
CA THR A 55 4.92 7.04 13.95
C THR A 55 3.81 7.93 14.54
N ASN A 56 2.64 7.36 14.85
CA ASN A 56 1.49 8.05 15.47
C ASN A 56 0.89 9.19 14.63
N ILE A 57 1.01 9.14 13.30
CA ILE A 57 0.18 9.95 12.40
C ILE A 57 -1.14 9.22 12.17
N TYR A 58 -2.25 9.96 12.22
CA TYR A 58 -3.60 9.45 12.01
C TYR A 58 -4.31 10.26 10.94
N GLY A 59 -5.31 9.65 10.31
CA GLY A 59 -6.12 10.35 9.33
C GLY A 59 -7.20 9.49 8.72
N ASN A 60 -7.82 10.01 7.66
CA ASN A 60 -8.81 9.30 6.87
C ASN A 60 -8.15 8.77 5.60
N SER A 61 -8.61 7.63 5.10
CA SER A 61 -8.24 7.10 3.79
C SER A 61 -9.47 6.83 2.96
N GLU A 62 -9.37 7.05 1.67
CA GLU A 62 -10.44 6.77 0.71
C GLU A 62 -9.79 6.17 -0.55
N CYS A 63 -10.28 5.02 -0.98
CA CYS A 63 -9.84 4.40 -2.22
C CYS A 63 -11.01 4.27 -3.19
N ALA A 64 -10.72 4.40 -4.48
CA ALA A 64 -11.68 4.16 -5.53
C ALA A 64 -11.00 3.55 -6.75
N GLY A 65 -11.68 2.64 -7.43
CA GLY A 65 -11.19 2.09 -8.68
C GLY A 65 -11.84 0.78 -9.07
N THR A 66 -11.13 0.02 -9.89
CA THR A 66 -11.64 -1.22 -10.46
C THR A 66 -10.68 -2.37 -10.20
N THR A 67 -11.27 -3.57 -10.11
CA THR A 67 -10.52 -4.82 -10.21
C THR A 67 -11.18 -5.70 -11.25
N GLU A 68 -10.35 -6.31 -12.09
CA GLU A 68 -10.80 -7.23 -13.12
C GLU A 68 -10.20 -8.59 -12.80
N ILE A 69 -11.03 -9.62 -12.72
CA ILE A 69 -10.59 -10.99 -12.62
C ILE A 69 -10.82 -11.59 -14.01
N TYR A 70 -9.74 -11.92 -14.71
CA TYR A 70 -9.80 -12.60 -16.00
C TYR A 70 -8.94 -13.85 -15.95
N ASN A 71 -9.53 -15.04 -16.15
CA ASN A 71 -8.81 -16.32 -16.07
C ASN A 71 -7.94 -16.45 -14.80
N LYS A 72 -8.47 -16.03 -13.64
CA LYS A 72 -7.79 -16.01 -12.32
C LYS A 72 -6.64 -15.00 -12.17
N ASN A 73 -6.34 -14.20 -13.18
CA ASN A 73 -5.45 -13.06 -13.05
C ASN A 73 -6.23 -11.86 -12.55
N ILE A 74 -5.74 -11.22 -11.50
CA ILE A 74 -6.32 -9.99 -10.99
C ILE A 74 -5.56 -8.80 -11.55
N ILE A 75 -6.28 -7.90 -12.21
CA ILE A 75 -5.81 -6.60 -12.69
C ILE A 75 -6.37 -5.54 -11.75
N PHE A 76 -5.50 -4.69 -11.23
CA PHE A 76 -5.87 -3.59 -10.33
C PHE A 76 -5.72 -2.25 -11.03
N ASN A 77 -6.70 -1.39 -10.86
CA ASN A 77 -6.60 0.03 -11.16
C ASN A 77 -7.32 0.82 -10.07
N ILE A 78 -6.67 0.90 -8.91
CA ILE A 78 -7.22 1.57 -7.71
C ILE A 78 -6.29 2.71 -7.32
N ILE A 79 -6.88 3.86 -7.02
CA ILE A 79 -6.19 4.99 -6.38
C ILE A 79 -6.69 5.15 -4.96
N CYS A 80 -5.79 5.51 -4.05
CA CYS A 80 -6.09 5.80 -2.67
C CYS A 80 -5.55 7.17 -2.27
N GLU A 81 -6.34 7.91 -1.48
CA GLU A 81 -5.98 9.16 -0.84
C GLU A 81 -5.82 8.94 0.67
N LEU A 82 -4.68 9.33 1.25
CA LEU A 82 -4.47 9.49 2.68
C LEU A 82 -4.67 10.97 3.05
N ARG A 83 -5.52 11.27 4.02
CA ARG A 83 -5.78 12.64 4.54
C ARG A 83 -5.35 12.77 5.99
N GLU A 84 -4.27 13.52 6.20
CA GLU A 84 -3.76 13.96 7.50
C GLU A 84 -4.08 15.46 7.66
N GLY A 85 -5.29 15.79 8.13
CA GLY A 85 -5.75 17.18 8.18
C GLY A 85 -5.76 17.84 6.79
N LYS A 86 -4.90 18.86 6.57
CA LYS A 86 -4.72 19.51 5.26
C LYS A 86 -3.71 18.80 4.36
N ASN A 87 -2.90 17.89 4.91
CA ASN A 87 -1.92 17.14 4.15
C ASN A 87 -2.58 15.94 3.48
N LYS A 88 -2.19 15.66 2.23
CA LYS A 88 -2.72 14.57 1.44
C LYS A 88 -1.62 13.71 0.85
N GLY A 89 -1.80 12.40 0.81
CA GLY A 89 -0.95 11.44 0.10
C GLY A 89 -1.75 10.65 -0.91
N TYR A 90 -1.15 10.30 -2.04
CA TYR A 90 -1.80 9.51 -3.08
C TYR A 90 -0.94 8.31 -3.44
N TYR A 91 -1.53 7.12 -3.44
CA TYR A 91 -0.89 5.91 -3.95
C TYR A 91 -1.83 5.13 -4.86
N ILE A 92 -1.24 4.35 -5.76
CA ILE A 92 -1.99 3.50 -6.69
C ILE A 92 -1.62 2.05 -6.53
N LEU A 93 -2.63 1.20 -6.72
CA LEU A 93 -2.50 -0.21 -6.97
C LEU A 93 -2.68 -0.43 -8.48
N LYS A 94 -1.55 -0.64 -9.18
CA LYS A 94 -1.54 -1.06 -10.58
C LYS A 94 -0.68 -2.29 -10.68
N ASN A 95 -1.32 -3.44 -10.85
CA ASN A 95 -0.63 -4.69 -11.14
C ASN A 95 -1.40 -5.45 -12.22
N ASN A 96 -0.65 -6.21 -13.02
CA ASN A 96 -1.18 -6.91 -14.18
C ASN A 96 -1.30 -8.42 -13.99
N ASN A 97 -0.79 -9.02 -12.90
CA ASN A 97 -0.83 -10.48 -12.72
C ASN A 97 -0.63 -10.91 -11.27
N THR A 98 -1.60 -10.65 -10.38
CA THR A 98 -1.63 -11.33 -9.09
C THR A 98 -2.52 -12.56 -9.20
N LYS A 99 -1.99 -13.76 -8.88
CA LYS A 99 -2.79 -14.99 -8.88
C LYS A 99 -3.64 -15.01 -7.61
N SER A 100 -4.95 -15.12 -7.76
CA SER A 100 -5.82 -15.42 -6.62
C SER A 100 -5.58 -16.88 -6.18
N SER A 101 -5.44 -17.10 -4.88
CA SER A 101 -5.39 -18.44 -4.28
C SER A 101 -6.76 -19.10 -4.19
N LYS A 102 -7.86 -18.33 -4.33
CA LYS A 102 -9.24 -18.82 -4.34
C LYS A 102 -9.97 -18.41 -5.61
N LYS A 103 -10.84 -19.31 -6.09
CA LYS A 103 -11.46 -19.24 -7.42
C LYS A 103 -12.45 -18.06 -7.56
N ASP A 104 -13.00 -17.56 -6.44
CA ASP A 104 -14.16 -16.67 -6.46
C ASP A 104 -14.08 -15.46 -5.49
N GLU A 105 -13.00 -15.32 -4.69
CA GLU A 105 -12.90 -14.28 -3.66
C GLU A 105 -11.46 -13.74 -3.51
N VAL A 106 -11.32 -12.43 -3.29
CA VAL A 106 -10.05 -11.79 -2.90
C VAL A 106 -10.08 -11.50 -1.40
N THR A 107 -10.10 -12.55 -0.58
CA THR A 107 -10.11 -12.39 0.89
C THR A 107 -8.77 -11.92 1.44
N GLU A 108 -7.68 -12.21 0.73
CA GLU A 108 -6.33 -11.81 1.09
C GLU A 108 -5.52 -11.49 -0.17
N LEU A 109 -4.76 -10.39 -0.14
CA LEU A 109 -3.95 -9.95 -1.27
C LEU A 109 -2.63 -9.37 -0.77
N ALA A 110 -1.51 -9.79 -1.37
CA ALA A 110 -0.21 -9.16 -1.22
C ALA A 110 0.28 -8.62 -2.57
N VAL A 111 0.42 -7.29 -2.69
CA VAL A 111 0.88 -6.60 -3.91
C VAL A 111 1.80 -5.42 -3.55
N LYS A 112 2.29 -4.73 -4.57
CA LYS A 112 2.98 -3.45 -4.38
C LYS A 112 2.07 -2.28 -4.75
N VAL A 113 2.25 -1.18 -4.04
CA VAL A 113 1.66 0.13 -4.35
C VAL A 113 2.74 1.14 -4.71
N LEU A 114 2.39 2.13 -5.51
CA LEU A 114 3.27 3.23 -5.88
C LEU A 114 2.68 4.54 -5.36
N PHE A 115 3.44 5.24 -4.52
CA PHE A 115 3.08 6.59 -4.12
C PHE A 115 3.30 7.56 -5.28
N LEU A 116 2.24 8.27 -5.67
CA LEU A 116 2.26 9.25 -6.77
C LEU A 116 2.69 10.64 -6.31
N GLY A 117 2.44 10.97 -5.05
CA GLY A 117 2.78 12.27 -4.47
C GLY A 117 1.74 12.74 -3.46
N GLY A 118 1.66 14.07 -3.29
CA GLY A 118 0.80 14.68 -2.27
C GLY A 118 1.37 16.00 -1.75
N SER A 119 0.96 16.36 -0.54
CA SER A 119 1.42 17.51 0.23
C SER A 119 2.01 17.08 1.58
N GLY A 120 2.55 18.02 2.34
CA GLY A 120 3.15 17.74 3.66
C GLY A 120 4.26 16.67 3.60
N ARG A 121 4.25 15.76 4.58
CA ARG A 121 5.17 14.61 4.65
C ARG A 121 4.93 13.59 3.54
N TRP A 122 3.68 13.41 3.10
CA TRP A 122 3.31 12.44 2.06
C TRP A 122 3.93 12.72 0.69
N LYS A 123 4.21 13.99 0.36
CA LYS A 123 4.89 14.36 -0.90
C LYS A 123 6.26 13.69 -1.05
N LYS A 124 6.93 13.38 0.07
CA LYS A 124 8.27 12.77 0.11
C LYS A 124 8.26 11.28 -0.25
N LEU A 125 7.10 10.63 -0.22
CA LEU A 125 6.95 9.24 -0.65
C LEU A 125 6.81 9.11 -2.17
N LYS A 126 6.74 10.20 -2.93
CA LYS A 126 6.58 10.14 -4.40
C LYS A 126 7.63 9.22 -5.04
N GLY A 127 7.16 8.27 -5.84
CA GLY A 127 8.00 7.28 -6.52
C GLY A 127 8.40 6.08 -5.66
N LYS A 128 8.09 6.07 -4.36
CA LYS A 128 8.35 4.91 -3.50
C LYS A 128 7.35 3.81 -3.78
N SER A 129 7.88 2.61 -3.97
CA SER A 129 7.09 1.39 -4.07
C SER A 129 7.06 0.70 -2.71
N CYS A 130 5.87 0.42 -2.21
CA CYS A 130 5.64 -0.14 -0.87
C CYS A 130 4.89 -1.46 -0.98
N ASN A 131 5.14 -2.36 -0.04
CA ASN A 131 4.36 -3.58 0.06
C ASN A 131 2.97 -3.25 0.61
N PHE A 132 1.96 -3.92 0.10
CA PHE A 132 0.58 -3.75 0.51
C PHE A 132 -0.04 -5.11 0.73
N VAL A 133 -0.63 -5.28 1.89
CA VAL A 133 -1.42 -6.46 2.24
C VAL A 133 -2.84 -6.02 2.53
N TYR A 134 -3.82 -6.75 2.02
CA TYR A 134 -5.23 -6.47 2.19
C TYR A 134 -5.97 -7.71 2.69
N PHE A 135 -6.94 -7.48 3.57
CA PHE A 135 -7.82 -8.46 4.16
C PHE A 135 -9.27 -7.96 4.04
N GLU A 136 -10.11 -8.78 3.44
CA GLU A 136 -11.57 -8.58 3.42
C GLU A 136 -12.18 -9.32 4.62
N HIS A 137 -13.13 -8.68 5.30
CA HIS A 137 -13.89 -9.23 6.42
C HIS A 137 -15.39 -9.19 6.12
N GLU A 138 -16.18 -9.83 6.97
CA GLU A 138 -17.64 -9.83 6.85
C GLU A 138 -18.21 -8.39 6.88
N GLU A 139 -19.41 -8.23 6.32
CA GLU A 139 -20.15 -6.95 6.29
C GLU A 139 -19.41 -5.80 5.58
N GLY A 140 -18.45 -6.12 4.72
CA GLY A 140 -17.63 -5.17 3.97
C GLY A 140 -16.58 -4.48 4.83
N ALA A 141 -16.30 -4.97 6.04
CA ALA A 141 -15.16 -4.50 6.82
C ALA A 141 -13.85 -4.90 6.12
N SER A 142 -12.84 -4.05 6.20
CA SER A 142 -11.54 -4.31 5.57
C SER A 142 -10.38 -3.80 6.41
N HIS A 143 -9.26 -4.48 6.27
CA HIS A 143 -7.99 -4.09 6.87
C HIS A 143 -6.89 -4.15 5.81
N ALA A 144 -6.09 -3.10 5.71
CA ALA A 144 -4.93 -3.08 4.84
C ALA A 144 -3.70 -2.54 5.57
N ILE A 145 -2.53 -3.06 5.19
CA ILE A 145 -1.25 -2.64 5.74
C ILE A 145 -0.35 -2.23 4.58
N VAL A 146 0.13 -0.98 4.59
CA VAL A 146 1.17 -0.50 3.68
C VAL A 146 2.50 -0.46 4.43
N LYS A 147 3.53 -1.07 3.87
CA LYS A 147 4.89 -1.13 4.42
C LYS A 147 5.88 -0.52 3.44
N CYS A 148 6.47 0.61 3.81
CA CYS A 148 7.43 1.36 3.00
C CYS A 148 8.80 1.34 3.66
N ASN A 149 9.80 0.77 2.96
CA ASN A 149 11.19 0.90 3.37
C ASN A 149 11.67 2.31 2.99
N ILE A 150 12.01 3.10 4.00
CA ILE A 150 12.49 4.48 3.86
C ILE A 150 13.81 4.66 4.62
N ASP A 151 14.57 5.68 4.24
CA ASP A 151 15.78 6.05 4.96
C ASP A 151 15.45 6.77 6.27
N ASP A 152 16.42 6.82 7.19
CA ASP A 152 16.27 7.42 8.51
C ASP A 152 15.91 8.91 8.45
N GLU A 153 16.45 9.64 7.47
CA GLU A 153 16.13 11.05 7.24
C GLU A 153 14.63 11.20 6.97
N LEU A 154 14.09 10.44 6.02
CA LEU A 154 12.68 10.44 5.69
C LEU A 154 11.83 9.95 6.84
N PHE A 155 12.23 8.89 7.55
CA PHE A 155 11.46 8.39 8.68
C PHE A 155 11.38 9.42 9.82
N SER A 156 12.45 10.20 10.06
CA SER A 156 12.44 11.29 11.03
C SER A 156 11.37 12.36 10.71
N PHE A 157 11.08 12.62 9.43
CA PHE A 157 9.96 13.49 9.02
C PHE A 157 8.59 12.92 9.35
N PHE A 158 8.46 11.60 9.51
CA PHE A 158 7.22 10.96 9.92
C PHE A 158 7.07 10.90 11.45
N LYS A 159 8.17 10.95 12.21
CA LYS A 159 8.15 11.04 13.69
C LYS A 159 7.77 12.43 14.23
N ASN A 160 8.03 13.51 13.48
CA ASN A 160 7.81 14.92 13.87
C ASN A 160 6.49 15.50 13.35
#